data_AF-A0A929K6B3-F1
#
_entry.id   AF-A0A929K6B3-F1
#
_cell.length_a   1.000
_cell.length_b   1.000
_cell.length_c   1.000
_cell.angle_alpha   90.00
_cell.angle_beta   90.00
_cell.angle_gamma   90.00
#
_symmetry.space_group_name_H-M   'P 1'
#
loop_
_entity.id
_entity.type
_entity.pdbx_description
1 polymer ?
#
loop_
_entity_poly.entity_id
_entity_poly.type
_entity_poly.pdbx_seq_one_letter_code
_entity_poly.pdbx_strand_id
1 'polypeptide(L)'
;LAKNYYELFCKEATKKDRPFREFVVIELGKLANQGIITDDAVKTVERHLHGLIEELKRKKEAASRQFIITDDLKAVSSEILAGKPQIEYIERKELEKVKGALENTNKLFVVGKPGAGKSRFLLRILEAFNGYEKFVVIRSFFREDGIRSLDVELQQLNSFILIWDDLHRAKNEIANQTINQIERLAKDYGMEYIFIGTSRMEGEYYQFKQEEIKLDDFRSLELIEK
;
A
#
# COMPACT_ATOMS: atom_id res chain seq x y z
N LEU A 1 -5.31 -40.27 -1.40
CA LEU A 1 -6.69 -39.90 -1.78
C LEU A 1 -6.98 -38.40 -1.62
N ALA A 2 -6.85 -37.79 -0.43
CA ALA A 2 -7.18 -36.37 -0.20
C ALA A 2 -6.45 -35.36 -1.12
N LYS A 3 -5.17 -35.59 -1.45
CA LYS A 3 -4.38 -34.71 -2.33
C LYS A 3 -4.89 -34.69 -3.78
N ASN A 4 -5.33 -35.83 -4.31
CA ASN A 4 -5.88 -35.92 -5.67
C ASN A 4 -7.24 -35.24 -5.77
N TYR A 5 -8.06 -35.28 -4.71
CA TYR A 5 -9.34 -34.57 -4.67
C TYR A 5 -9.14 -33.05 -4.60
N TYR A 6 -8.18 -32.56 -3.83
CA TYR A 6 -7.87 -31.12 -3.74
C TYR A 6 -7.49 -30.53 -5.12
N GLU A 7 -6.61 -31.20 -5.87
CA GLU A 7 -6.21 -30.74 -7.22
C GLU A 7 -7.37 -30.82 -8.22
N LEU A 8 -8.22 -31.84 -8.13
CA LEU A 8 -9.43 -31.96 -8.97
C LEU A 8 -10.42 -30.82 -8.68
N PHE A 9 -10.61 -30.48 -7.39
CA PHE A 9 -11.53 -29.42 -6.97
C PHE A 9 -11.03 -28.03 -7.36
N CYS A 10 -9.73 -27.77 -7.23
CA CYS A 10 -9.13 -26.51 -7.67
C CYS A 10 -9.25 -26.31 -9.19
N LYS A 11 -9.13 -27.38 -9.99
CA LYS A 11 -9.17 -27.34 -11.46
C LYS A 11 -10.58 -27.17 -12.04
N GLU A 12 -11.62 -27.65 -11.34
CA GLU A 12 -13.02 -27.44 -11.72
C GLU A 12 -13.59 -26.10 -11.22
N ALA A 13 -13.18 -25.63 -10.04
CA ALA A 13 -13.63 -24.35 -9.50
C ALA A 13 -13.15 -23.14 -10.32
N THR A 14 -12.03 -23.27 -11.05
CA THR A 14 -11.57 -22.24 -12.00
C THR A 14 -12.39 -22.21 -13.30
N LYS A 15 -13.16 -23.28 -13.61
CA LYS A 15 -13.95 -23.40 -14.85
C LYS A 15 -15.42 -23.02 -14.68
N LYS A 16 -15.92 -22.97 -13.45
CA LYS A 16 -17.31 -22.63 -13.13
C LYS A 16 -17.26 -21.43 -12.19
N ASP A 17 -17.85 -20.33 -12.62
CA ASP A 17 -17.93 -19.04 -11.94
C ASP A 17 -18.77 -19.08 -10.63
N ARG A 18 -18.65 -20.16 -9.85
CA ARG A 18 -19.32 -20.40 -8.56
C ARG A 18 -18.32 -20.18 -7.42
N PRO A 19 -18.77 -19.67 -6.25
CA PRO A 19 -17.90 -19.53 -5.08
C PRO A 19 -17.26 -20.89 -4.72
N PHE A 20 -15.92 -20.94 -4.69
CA PHE A 20 -15.10 -22.14 -4.44
C PHE A 20 -15.62 -23.05 -3.31
N ARG A 21 -16.14 -22.46 -2.24
CA ARG A 21 -16.75 -23.18 -1.10
C ARG A 21 -17.98 -23.99 -1.52
N GLU A 22 -18.92 -23.40 -2.24
CA GLU A 22 -20.17 -24.07 -2.63
C GLU A 22 -19.87 -25.25 -3.56
N PHE A 23 -18.91 -25.07 -4.47
CA PHE A 23 -18.47 -26.14 -5.35
C PHE A 23 -17.89 -27.34 -4.58
N VAL A 24 -16.95 -27.09 -3.64
CA VAL A 24 -16.33 -28.16 -2.83
C VAL A 24 -17.35 -28.87 -1.95
N VAL A 25 -18.27 -28.14 -1.31
CA VAL A 25 -19.31 -28.73 -0.45
C VAL A 25 -20.31 -29.56 -1.26
N ILE A 26 -20.71 -29.11 -2.45
CA ILE A 26 -21.63 -29.86 -3.33
C ILE A 26 -21.01 -31.18 -3.79
N GLU A 27 -19.75 -31.18 -4.21
CA GLU A 27 -19.10 -32.39 -4.68
C GLU A 27 -18.83 -33.39 -3.54
N LEU A 28 -18.47 -32.91 -2.35
CA LEU A 28 -18.39 -33.76 -1.15
C LEU A 28 -19.76 -34.33 -0.77
N GLY A 29 -20.84 -33.55 -0.89
CA GLY A 29 -22.21 -34.03 -0.67
C GLY A 29 -22.61 -35.16 -1.63
N LYS A 30 -22.16 -35.13 -2.89
CA LYS A 30 -22.39 -36.25 -3.83
C LYS A 30 -21.68 -37.53 -3.39
N LEU A 31 -20.44 -37.42 -2.91
CA LEU A 31 -19.69 -38.56 -2.37
C LEU A 31 -20.33 -39.11 -1.09
N ALA A 32 -20.90 -38.24 -0.26
CA ALA A 32 -21.64 -38.64 0.93
C ALA A 32 -22.93 -39.40 0.58
N ASN A 33 -23.69 -38.91 -0.42
CA ASN A 33 -24.88 -39.59 -0.93
C ASN A 33 -24.57 -40.96 -1.56
N GLN A 34 -23.34 -41.18 -2.03
CA GLN A 34 -22.85 -42.47 -2.52
C GLN A 34 -22.31 -43.39 -1.40
N GLY A 35 -22.33 -42.94 -0.13
CA GLY A 35 -21.80 -43.68 1.01
C GLY A 35 -20.28 -43.78 1.07
N ILE A 36 -19.56 -43.02 0.22
CA ILE A 36 -18.08 -43.04 0.14
C ILE A 36 -17.48 -42.28 1.32
N ILE A 37 -18.14 -41.20 1.75
CA ILE A 37 -17.79 -40.42 2.93
C ILE A 37 -19.03 -40.18 3.80
N THR A 38 -18.84 -39.69 5.02
CA THR A 38 -19.94 -39.36 5.93
C THR A 38 -20.38 -37.91 5.78
N ASP A 39 -21.65 -37.61 6.08
CA ASP A 39 -22.16 -36.23 6.15
C ASP A 39 -21.39 -35.38 7.17
N ASP A 40 -20.88 -36.00 8.24
CA ASP A 40 -20.02 -35.33 9.22
C ASP A 40 -18.66 -34.92 8.63
N ALA A 41 -18.11 -35.70 7.70
CA ALA A 41 -16.91 -35.31 6.96
C ALA A 41 -17.19 -34.08 6.08
N VAL A 42 -18.35 -34.02 5.43
CA VAL A 42 -18.78 -32.84 4.63
C VAL A 42 -18.90 -31.61 5.52
N LYS A 43 -19.61 -31.70 6.66
CA LYS A 43 -19.76 -30.60 7.63
C LYS A 43 -18.43 -30.10 8.18
N THR A 44 -17.48 -31.01 8.42
CA THR A 44 -16.16 -30.66 8.94
C THR A 44 -15.37 -29.84 7.92
N VAL A 45 -15.37 -30.25 6.65
CA VAL A 45 -14.72 -29.50 5.57
C VAL A 45 -15.39 -28.15 5.35
N GLU A 46 -16.72 -28.11 5.37
CA GLU A 46 -17.46 -26.85 5.24
C GLU A 46 -17.07 -25.84 6.33
N ARG A 47 -17.02 -26.29 7.59
CA ARG A 47 -16.62 -25.44 8.73
C ARG A 47 -15.18 -24.94 8.58
N HIS A 48 -14.28 -25.80 8.12
CA HIS A 48 -12.89 -25.43 7.89
C HIS A 48 -12.75 -24.38 6.78
N LEU A 49 -13.43 -24.58 5.64
CA LEU A 49 -13.44 -23.61 4.54
C LEU A 49 -14.05 -22.26 4.96
N HIS A 50 -15.10 -22.28 5.77
CA HIS A 50 -15.68 -21.05 6.33
C HIS A 50 -14.67 -20.30 7.19
N GLY A 51 -13.93 -21.00 8.07
CA GLY A 51 -12.86 -20.41 8.88
C GLY A 51 -11.77 -19.76 8.03
N LEU A 52 -11.30 -20.44 6.97
CA LEU A 52 -10.29 -19.89 6.05
C LEU A 52 -10.79 -18.65 5.30
N ILE A 53 -12.05 -18.65 4.82
CA ILE A 53 -12.64 -17.50 4.12
C ILE A 53 -12.75 -16.30 5.07
N GLU A 54 -13.21 -16.51 6.30
CA GLU A 54 -13.32 -15.43 7.29
C GLU A 54 -11.94 -14.89 7.70
N GLU A 55 -10.92 -15.76 7.80
CA GLU A 55 -9.54 -15.33 8.03
C GLU A 55 -8.99 -14.50 6.85
N LEU A 56 -9.23 -14.93 5.61
CA LEU A 56 -8.84 -14.20 4.41
C LEU A 56 -9.55 -12.84 4.31
N LYS A 57 -10.84 -12.79 4.62
CA LYS A 57 -11.58 -11.51 4.69
C LYS A 57 -10.98 -10.57 5.73
N ARG A 58 -10.69 -11.06 6.94
CA ARG A 58 -10.05 -10.24 8.00
C ARG A 58 -8.68 -9.73 7.57
N LYS A 59 -7.87 -10.57 6.91
CA LYS A 59 -6.57 -10.17 6.36
C LYS A 59 -6.72 -9.11 5.26
N LYS A 60 -7.66 -9.29 4.34
CA LYS A 60 -7.94 -8.32 3.26
C LYS A 60 -8.47 -6.99 3.81
N GLU A 61 -9.37 -7.05 4.79
CA GLU A 61 -9.87 -5.87 5.48
C GLU A 61 -8.76 -5.15 6.25
N ALA A 62 -7.92 -5.88 6.97
CA ALA A 62 -6.75 -5.33 7.65
C ALA A 62 -5.76 -4.69 6.67
N ALA A 63 -5.51 -5.28 5.50
CA ALA A 63 -4.66 -4.71 4.45
C ALA A 63 -5.27 -3.40 3.89
N SER A 64 -6.57 -3.39 3.58
CA SER A 64 -7.29 -2.20 3.08
C SER A 64 -7.31 -1.01 4.04
N ARG A 65 -7.08 -1.27 5.34
CA ARG A 65 -6.97 -0.23 6.36
C ARG A 65 -5.55 0.36 6.46
N GLN A 66 -4.54 -0.33 5.94
CA GLN A 66 -3.13 0.06 6.07
C GLN A 66 -2.65 0.96 4.92
N PHE A 67 -3.25 0.85 3.74
CA PHE A 67 -2.89 1.68 2.60
C PHE A 67 -4.08 1.95 1.68
N ILE A 68 -3.95 2.98 0.84
CA ILE A 68 -4.86 3.30 -0.27
C ILE A 68 -4.07 3.18 -1.56
N ILE A 69 -4.66 2.54 -2.57
CA ILE A 69 -4.14 2.52 -3.95
C ILE A 69 -5.20 3.16 -4.83
N THR A 70 -4.84 4.25 -5.51
CA THR A 70 -5.79 5.04 -6.31
C THR A 70 -5.07 5.81 -7.41
N ASP A 71 -5.74 6.07 -8.52
CA ASP A 71 -5.32 7.05 -9.54
C ASP A 71 -5.92 8.44 -9.27
N ASP A 72 -6.90 8.54 -8.37
CA ASP A 72 -7.54 9.81 -8.01
C ASP A 72 -6.72 10.61 -7.00
N LEU A 73 -6.10 11.70 -7.48
CA LEU A 73 -5.37 12.65 -6.66
C LEU A 73 -6.25 13.33 -5.59
N LYS A 74 -7.57 13.48 -5.80
CA LYS A 74 -8.47 14.04 -4.78
C LYS A 74 -8.62 13.09 -3.58
N ALA A 75 -8.69 11.79 -3.83
CA ALA A 75 -8.69 10.77 -2.78
C ALA A 75 -7.38 10.83 -1.98
N VAL A 76 -6.23 10.94 -2.66
CA VAL A 76 -4.91 11.12 -2.03
C VAL A 76 -4.86 12.40 -1.18
N SER A 77 -5.34 13.52 -1.72
CA SER A 77 -5.41 14.79 -0.99
C SER A 77 -6.29 14.71 0.25
N SER A 78 -7.41 14.00 0.18
CA SER A 78 -8.33 13.85 1.31
C SER A 78 -7.68 13.06 2.44
N GLU A 79 -6.94 12.01 2.09
CA GLU A 79 -6.21 11.17 3.06
C GLU A 79 -5.05 11.96 3.71
N ILE A 80 -4.20 12.60 2.91
CA ILE A 80 -3.03 13.34 3.40
C ILE A 80 -3.42 14.56 4.25
N LEU A 81 -4.47 15.29 3.85
CA LEU A 81 -4.91 16.50 4.57
C LEU A 81 -5.89 16.19 5.71
N ALA A 82 -6.35 14.94 5.84
CA ALA A 82 -7.38 14.52 6.80
C ALA A 82 -8.60 15.48 6.81
N GLY A 83 -9.01 15.95 5.62
CA GLY A 83 -10.16 16.86 5.46
C GLY A 83 -9.95 18.32 5.86
N LYS A 84 -8.71 18.78 6.11
CA LYS A 84 -8.46 20.20 6.45
C LYS A 84 -8.66 21.14 5.23
N PRO A 85 -9.22 22.36 5.42
CA PRO A 85 -9.52 23.29 4.33
C PRO A 85 -8.29 23.70 3.52
N GLN A 86 -8.47 23.88 2.21
CA GLN A 86 -7.45 24.38 1.28
C GLN A 86 -7.23 25.90 1.47
N ILE A 87 -6.00 26.32 1.76
CA ILE A 87 -5.54 27.72 1.71
C ILE A 87 -4.52 27.76 0.57
N GLU A 88 -4.73 28.65 -0.39
CA GLU A 88 -3.87 28.84 -1.57
C GLU A 88 -2.47 29.31 -1.14
N TYR A 89 -1.44 28.81 -1.84
CA TYR A 89 -0.05 29.19 -1.60
C TYR A 89 0.55 29.85 -2.84
N ILE A 90 1.48 30.78 -2.58
CA ILE A 90 2.32 31.43 -3.57
C ILE A 90 3.31 30.40 -4.18
N GLU A 91 3.60 30.56 -5.46
CA GLU A 91 4.57 29.75 -6.21
C GLU A 91 5.95 29.74 -5.54
N ARG A 92 6.61 28.57 -5.50
CA ARG A 92 7.84 28.32 -4.72
C ARG A 92 8.87 27.59 -5.60
N LYS A 93 10.13 28.03 -5.58
CA LYS A 93 11.25 27.49 -6.41
C LYS A 93 11.66 26.07 -6.00
N GLU A 94 11.21 25.58 -4.86
CA GLU A 94 11.54 24.27 -4.31
C GLU A 94 11.05 23.12 -5.22
N LEU A 95 10.02 23.32 -6.03
CA LEU A 95 9.55 22.31 -6.98
C LEU A 95 10.57 22.03 -8.10
N GLU A 96 11.31 23.06 -8.55
CA GLU A 96 12.40 22.88 -9.54
C GLU A 96 13.54 22.04 -8.96
N LYS A 97 13.87 22.27 -7.68
CA LYS A 97 14.85 21.44 -6.96
C LYS A 97 14.40 19.99 -6.87
N VAL A 98 13.11 19.75 -6.59
CA VAL A 98 12.55 18.38 -6.58
C VAL A 98 12.60 17.74 -7.95
N LYS A 99 12.33 18.49 -9.03
CA LYS A 99 12.44 17.97 -10.39
C LYS A 99 13.86 17.52 -10.72
N GLY A 100 14.86 18.38 -10.48
CA GLY A 100 16.26 18.01 -10.68
C GLY A 100 16.75 16.89 -9.74
N ALA A 101 16.17 16.80 -8.54
CA ALA A 101 16.44 15.71 -7.61
C ALA A 101 16.01 14.36 -8.19
N LEU A 102 14.76 14.28 -8.62
CA LEU A 102 14.12 13.04 -9.06
C LEU A 102 14.65 12.53 -10.41
N GLU A 103 15.46 13.30 -11.12
CA GLU A 103 16.26 12.82 -12.27
C GLU A 103 17.34 11.82 -11.84
N ASN A 104 17.82 11.90 -10.59
CA ASN A 104 18.97 11.14 -10.10
C ASN A 104 18.60 10.17 -8.96
N THR A 105 17.40 10.28 -8.39
CA THR A 105 16.92 9.41 -7.32
C THR A 105 15.42 9.17 -7.42
N ASN A 106 15.00 7.99 -6.97
CA ASN A 106 13.58 7.62 -6.87
C ASN A 106 13.03 7.85 -5.46
N LYS A 107 13.77 8.55 -4.59
CA LYS A 107 13.41 8.75 -3.19
C LYS A 107 13.47 10.22 -2.81
N LEU A 108 12.40 10.70 -2.20
CA LEU A 108 12.28 12.06 -1.71
C LEU A 108 11.84 12.06 -0.25
N PHE A 109 12.52 12.86 0.57
CA PHE A 109 12.15 13.07 1.96
C PHE A 109 11.84 14.54 2.23
N VAL A 110 10.64 14.79 2.72
CA VAL A 110 10.18 16.14 3.09
C VAL A 110 10.21 16.26 4.60
N VAL A 111 11.15 17.05 5.11
CA VAL A 111 11.36 17.23 6.55
C VAL A 111 10.99 18.65 6.95
N GLY A 112 10.43 18.80 8.15
CA GLY A 112 10.06 20.12 8.65
C GLY A 112 9.29 20.06 9.96
N LYS A 113 9.23 21.21 10.64
CA LYS A 113 8.48 21.36 11.89
C LYS A 113 6.98 21.02 11.71
N PRO A 114 6.27 20.68 12.79
CA PRO A 114 4.80 20.62 12.76
C PRO A 114 4.23 21.93 12.19
N GLY A 115 3.24 21.84 11.29
CA GLY A 115 2.64 23.01 10.64
C GLY A 115 3.43 23.62 9.48
N ALA A 116 4.61 23.10 9.13
CA ALA A 116 5.46 23.66 8.05
C ALA A 116 4.91 23.48 6.61
N GLY A 117 3.71 22.93 6.43
CA GLY A 117 3.10 22.74 5.11
C GLY A 117 3.57 21.50 4.32
N LYS A 118 4.27 20.55 4.96
CA LYS A 118 4.80 19.32 4.31
C LYS A 118 3.74 18.57 3.50
N SER A 119 2.60 18.26 4.11
CA SER A 119 1.50 17.54 3.49
C SER A 119 0.96 18.27 2.25
N ARG A 120 1.02 19.60 2.22
CA ARG A 120 0.61 20.41 1.06
C ARG A 120 1.69 20.46 -0.02
N PHE A 121 2.95 20.56 0.37
CA PHE A 121 4.08 20.50 -0.56
C PHE A 121 4.14 19.14 -1.27
N LEU A 122 3.86 18.06 -0.53
CA LEU A 122 3.69 16.72 -1.06
C LEU A 122 2.63 16.68 -2.18
N LEU A 123 1.46 17.30 -2.00
CA LEU A 123 0.43 17.33 -3.05
C LEU A 123 0.92 18.03 -4.33
N ARG A 124 1.68 19.12 -4.22
CA ARG A 124 2.25 19.80 -5.40
C ARG A 124 3.25 18.93 -6.14
N ILE A 125 4.00 18.09 -5.43
CA ILE A 125 4.88 17.10 -6.05
C ILE A 125 4.01 16.11 -6.82
N LEU A 126 2.96 15.57 -6.21
CA LEU A 126 2.06 14.62 -6.89
C LEU A 126 1.39 15.23 -8.13
N GLU A 127 0.99 16.50 -8.09
CA GLU A 127 0.47 17.24 -9.24
C GLU A 127 1.52 17.37 -10.36
N ALA A 128 2.78 17.62 -10.00
CA ALA A 128 3.88 17.76 -10.97
C ALA A 128 4.35 16.42 -11.56
N PHE A 129 4.05 15.29 -10.91
CA PHE A 129 4.46 13.94 -11.28
C PHE A 129 3.25 13.02 -11.48
N ASN A 130 2.19 13.49 -12.13
CA ASN A 130 0.94 12.74 -12.32
C ASN A 130 0.96 11.70 -13.46
N GLY A 131 2.14 11.41 -14.04
CA GLY A 131 2.29 10.44 -15.13
C GLY A 131 2.37 8.97 -14.69
N TYR A 132 2.32 8.70 -13.39
CA TYR A 132 2.39 7.35 -12.82
C TYR A 132 1.02 6.67 -12.80
N GLU A 133 0.98 5.33 -12.90
CA GLU A 133 -0.27 4.56 -12.99
C GLU A 133 -1.13 4.72 -11.73
N LYS A 134 -0.51 4.65 -10.55
CA LYS A 134 -1.19 4.75 -9.26
C LYS A 134 -0.40 5.53 -8.22
N PHE A 135 -1.13 6.17 -7.33
CA PHE A 135 -0.66 6.65 -6.04
C PHE A 135 -0.94 5.59 -4.98
N VAL A 136 0.05 5.32 -4.14
CA VAL A 136 -0.04 4.40 -3.01
C VAL A 136 0.21 5.17 -1.73
N VAL A 137 -0.81 5.36 -0.91
CA VAL A 137 -0.69 6.10 0.36
C VAL A 137 -0.64 5.10 1.51
N ILE A 138 0.49 5.01 2.20
CA ILE A 138 0.60 4.28 3.47
C ILE A 138 -0.01 5.14 4.57
N ARG A 139 -1.00 4.58 5.26
CA ARG A 139 -1.70 5.24 6.36
C ARG A 139 -0.87 5.19 7.63
N SER A 140 -1.21 6.02 8.61
CA SER A 140 -0.48 6.13 9.89
C SER A 140 -0.37 4.82 10.69
N PHE A 141 -1.18 3.81 10.33
CA PHE A 141 -1.13 2.48 10.91
C PHE A 141 -0.62 1.48 9.87
N PHE A 142 0.66 1.11 9.96
CA PHE A 142 1.29 0.14 9.08
C PHE A 142 1.97 -0.96 9.90
N ARG A 143 1.61 -2.21 9.63
CA ARG A 143 2.10 -3.41 10.33
C ARG A 143 2.99 -4.23 9.40
N GLU A 144 3.76 -5.15 9.99
CA GLU A 144 4.66 -6.05 9.23
C GLU A 144 3.91 -6.94 8.22
N ASP A 145 2.69 -7.36 8.53
CA ASP A 145 1.85 -8.12 7.59
C ASP A 145 1.35 -7.26 6.41
N GLY A 146 1.26 -5.94 6.61
CA GLY A 146 0.95 -4.95 5.58
C GLY A 146 1.96 -4.93 4.44
N ILE A 147 3.23 -5.19 4.72
CA ILE A 147 4.31 -5.24 3.72
C ILE A 147 4.03 -6.32 2.67
N ARG A 148 3.68 -7.54 3.11
CA ARG A 148 3.39 -8.65 2.17
C ARG A 148 2.16 -8.40 1.32
N SER A 149 1.13 -7.78 1.88
CA SER A 149 -0.07 -7.42 1.10
C SER A 149 0.24 -6.31 0.09
N LEU A 150 1.10 -5.35 0.46
CA LEU A 150 1.50 -4.27 -0.42
C LEU A 150 2.27 -4.81 -1.64
N ASP A 151 3.19 -5.75 -1.45
CA ASP A 151 3.93 -6.40 -2.54
C ASP A 151 3.02 -6.98 -3.63
N VAL A 152 1.99 -7.73 -3.23
CA VAL A 152 1.07 -8.41 -4.16
C VAL A 152 0.30 -7.42 -5.01
N GLU A 153 -0.03 -6.25 -4.45
CA GLU A 153 -0.69 -5.18 -5.18
C GLU A 153 0.31 -4.43 -6.09
N LEU A 154 1.51 -4.11 -5.60
CA LEU A 154 2.52 -3.39 -6.37
C LEU A 154 3.03 -4.18 -7.58
N GLN A 155 3.14 -5.51 -7.49
CA GLN A 155 3.56 -6.38 -8.60
C GLN A 155 2.64 -6.31 -9.82
N GLN A 156 1.42 -5.77 -9.67
CA GLN A 156 0.46 -5.62 -10.76
C GLN A 156 0.59 -4.28 -11.50
N LEU A 157 1.44 -3.38 -11.00
CA LEU A 157 1.59 -2.02 -11.51
C LEU A 157 2.87 -1.89 -12.34
N ASN A 158 2.83 -1.08 -13.40
CA ASN A 158 4.04 -0.75 -14.16
C ASN A 158 4.77 0.46 -13.57
N SER A 159 4.02 1.38 -12.97
CA SER A 159 4.59 2.55 -12.31
C SER A 159 3.74 3.05 -11.15
N PHE A 160 4.36 3.50 -10.05
CA PHE A 160 3.61 4.08 -8.93
C PHE A 160 4.38 5.14 -8.14
N ILE A 161 3.64 6.04 -7.48
CA ILE A 161 4.20 6.91 -6.43
C ILE A 161 3.75 6.41 -5.08
N LEU A 162 4.68 5.97 -4.25
CA LEU A 162 4.42 5.55 -2.88
C LEU A 162 4.66 6.71 -1.91
N ILE A 163 3.65 7.00 -1.10
CA ILE A 163 3.58 8.12 -0.18
C ILE A 163 3.47 7.58 1.23
N TRP A 164 4.36 8.00 2.11
CA TRP A 164 4.30 7.68 3.53
C TRP A 164 4.36 8.95 4.37
N ASP A 165 3.17 9.45 4.73
CA ASP A 165 3.05 10.61 5.60
C ASP A 165 3.32 10.22 7.06
N ASP A 166 3.97 11.10 7.82
CA ASP A 166 4.34 10.87 9.22
C ASP A 166 5.22 9.62 9.44
N LEU A 167 6.21 9.39 8.56
CA LEU A 167 7.14 8.25 8.61
C LEU A 167 7.77 8.05 9.99
N HIS A 168 8.08 9.14 10.71
CA HIS A 168 8.60 9.14 12.09
C HIS A 168 7.74 8.39 13.12
N ARG A 169 6.48 8.07 12.82
CA ARG A 169 5.63 7.25 13.69
C ARG A 169 5.86 5.74 13.53
N ALA A 170 6.46 5.32 12.43
CA ALA A 170 6.78 3.92 12.19
C ALA A 170 8.09 3.52 12.87
N LYS A 171 8.22 2.24 13.26
CA LYS A 171 9.49 1.71 13.75
C LYS A 171 10.55 1.74 12.63
N ASN A 172 11.80 2.04 12.99
CA ASN A 172 12.94 2.11 12.07
C ASN A 172 13.09 0.89 11.17
N GLU A 173 12.97 -0.28 11.75
CA GLU A 173 13.07 -1.55 11.04
C GLU A 173 12.00 -1.70 9.96
N ILE A 174 10.75 -1.33 10.27
CA ILE A 174 9.60 -1.47 9.36
C ILE A 174 9.76 -0.53 8.16
N ALA A 175 10.13 0.73 8.39
CA ALA A 175 10.35 1.70 7.31
C ALA A 175 11.48 1.24 6.38
N ASN A 176 12.62 0.85 6.93
CA ASN A 176 13.77 0.38 6.15
C ASN A 176 13.47 -0.91 5.38
N GLN A 177 12.77 -1.87 6.00
CA GLN A 177 12.34 -3.10 5.34
C GLN A 177 11.44 -2.79 4.15
N THR A 178 10.44 -1.92 4.36
CA THR A 178 9.49 -1.54 3.30
C THR A 178 10.20 -0.87 2.13
N ILE A 179 11.09 0.11 2.39
CA ILE A 179 11.85 0.81 1.33
C ILE A 179 12.73 -0.17 0.55
N ASN A 180 13.51 -1.00 1.24
CA ASN A 180 14.39 -1.99 0.60
C ASN A 180 13.60 -3.00 -0.25
N GLN A 181 12.38 -3.35 0.19
CA GLN A 181 11.52 -4.29 -0.51
C GLN A 181 10.92 -3.68 -1.77
N ILE A 182 10.47 -2.42 -1.71
CA ILE A 182 10.03 -1.65 -2.89
C ILE A 182 11.17 -1.55 -3.92
N GLU A 183 12.39 -1.23 -3.48
CA GLU A 183 13.55 -1.15 -4.36
C GLU A 183 13.84 -2.48 -5.09
N ARG A 184 13.76 -3.59 -4.35
CA ARG A 184 13.94 -4.93 -4.93
C ARG A 184 12.85 -5.25 -5.92
N LEU A 185 11.59 -5.03 -5.55
CA LEU A 185 10.45 -5.26 -6.45
C LEU A 185 10.60 -4.44 -7.74
N ALA A 186 10.89 -3.14 -7.63
CA ALA A 186 11.06 -2.27 -8.79
C ALA A 186 12.18 -2.78 -9.72
N LYS A 187 13.29 -3.23 -9.13
CA LYS A 187 14.39 -3.82 -9.89
C LYS A 187 14.01 -5.16 -10.55
N ASP A 188 13.35 -6.04 -9.81
CA ASP A 188 13.03 -7.40 -10.27
C ASP A 188 11.97 -7.42 -11.37
N TYR A 189 11.02 -6.47 -11.33
CA TYR A 189 9.91 -6.36 -12.27
C TYR A 189 10.05 -5.21 -13.27
N GLY A 190 11.13 -4.43 -13.21
CA GLY A 190 11.36 -3.29 -14.09
C GLY A 190 10.35 -2.16 -13.92
N MET A 191 9.84 -1.96 -12.71
CA MET A 191 8.81 -0.95 -12.41
C MET A 191 9.44 0.41 -12.16
N GLU A 192 8.78 1.46 -12.64
CA GLU A 192 9.14 2.83 -12.28
C GLU A 192 8.47 3.21 -10.96
N TYR A 193 9.20 3.81 -10.03
CA TYR A 193 8.59 4.26 -8.79
C TYR A 193 9.20 5.54 -8.27
N ILE A 194 8.41 6.28 -7.50
CA ILE A 194 8.89 7.35 -6.62
C ILE A 194 8.42 7.03 -5.21
N PHE A 195 9.34 7.03 -4.25
CA PHE A 195 9.04 7.00 -2.83
C PHE A 195 9.10 8.41 -2.25
N ILE A 196 8.03 8.84 -1.56
CA ILE A 196 7.98 10.12 -0.87
C ILE A 196 7.60 9.91 0.61
N GLY A 197 8.54 10.19 1.51
CA GLY A 197 8.32 10.14 2.96
C GLY A 197 8.28 11.54 3.58
N THR A 198 7.36 11.79 4.52
CA THR A 198 7.39 13.01 5.33
C THR A 198 7.80 12.71 6.76
N SER A 199 8.62 13.60 7.37
CA SER A 199 9.09 13.42 8.75
C SER A 199 9.21 14.75 9.51
N ARG A 200 9.34 14.65 10.83
CA ARG A 200 9.65 15.79 11.71
C ARG A 200 11.16 15.98 11.81
N MET A 201 11.61 17.21 12.01
CA MET A 201 13.03 17.55 12.18
C MET A 201 13.71 16.84 13.38
N GLU A 202 12.94 16.40 14.38
CA GLU A 202 13.45 15.76 15.61
C GLU A 202 13.30 14.22 15.61
N GLY A 203 12.78 13.61 14.54
CA GLY A 203 12.64 12.15 14.45
C GLY A 203 13.99 11.46 14.23
N GLU A 204 14.15 10.23 14.76
CA GLU A 204 15.31 9.40 14.47
C GLU A 204 15.49 9.27 12.95
N TYR A 205 16.71 9.58 12.49
CA TYR A 205 17.07 9.48 11.10
C TYR A 205 17.17 8.00 10.74
N TYR A 206 16.16 7.48 10.04
CA TYR A 206 16.27 6.23 9.31
C TYR A 206 17.53 6.34 8.43
N GLN A 207 18.40 5.33 8.44
CA GLN A 207 19.75 5.38 7.87
C GLN A 207 19.71 5.65 6.36
N PHE A 208 19.71 6.92 5.99
CA PHE A 208 19.67 7.38 4.61
C PHE A 208 21.07 7.66 4.09
N LYS A 209 21.34 7.17 2.88
CA LYS A 209 22.62 7.36 2.20
C LYS A 209 22.73 8.81 1.67
N GLN A 210 23.97 9.22 1.43
CA GLN A 210 24.34 10.58 1.04
C GLN A 210 23.79 11.03 -0.34
N GLU A 211 23.23 10.09 -1.12
CA GLU A 211 22.66 10.30 -2.47
C GLU A 211 21.18 10.75 -2.44
N GLU A 212 20.59 10.93 -1.25
CA GLU A 212 19.17 11.27 -1.07
C GLU A 212 18.96 12.75 -0.72
N ILE A 213 17.95 13.39 -1.32
CA ILE A 213 17.74 14.83 -1.18
C ILE A 213 16.86 15.15 0.02
N LYS A 214 17.44 15.91 0.95
CA LYS A 214 16.78 16.50 2.11
C LYS A 214 16.39 17.93 1.80
N LEU A 215 15.08 18.21 1.86
CA LEU A 215 14.59 19.58 1.85
C LEU A 215 14.47 20.07 3.29
N ASP A 216 15.57 20.60 3.81
CA ASP A 216 15.61 21.19 5.15
C ASP A 216 15.17 22.67 5.13
N ASP A 217 14.47 23.07 6.19
CA ASP A 217 14.14 24.46 6.53
C ASP A 217 13.05 25.15 5.69
N PHE A 218 11.84 24.58 5.69
CA PHE A 218 10.61 25.30 5.33
C PHE A 218 10.38 26.47 6.29
N ARG A 219 10.84 27.67 5.91
CA ARG A 219 10.57 28.90 6.67
C ARG A 219 9.05 29.10 6.83
N SER A 220 8.62 29.15 8.08
CA SER A 220 7.25 29.38 8.51
C SER A 220 6.93 30.88 8.47
N LEU A 221 6.70 31.48 7.30
CA LEU A 221 6.21 32.86 7.26
C LEU A 221 5.18 33.12 6.16
N GLU A 222 4.10 33.76 6.62
CA GLU A 222 2.95 34.41 5.97
C GLU A 222 1.93 33.50 5.26
N LEU A 223 1.12 32.86 6.09
CA LEU A 223 -0.26 32.48 5.74
C LEU A 223 -1.08 33.77 5.60
N ILE A 224 -1.72 33.99 4.46
CA ILE A 224 -2.77 35.01 4.31
C ILE A 224 -4.11 34.27 4.39
N GLU A 225 -4.86 34.49 5.46
CA GLU A 225 -6.28 34.10 5.53
C GLU A 225 -7.09 35.03 4.61
N LYS A 226 -8.00 34.45 3.81
CA LYS A 226 -9.08 35.19 3.16
C LYS A 226 -10.37 34.99 3.95
#